data_AF-A0A202DRU8-F1
#
_entry.id   AF-A0A202DRU8-F1
#
_cell.length_a   1.000
_cell.length_b   1.000
_cell.length_c   1.000
_cell.angle_alpha   90.00
_cell.angle_beta   90.00
_cell.angle_gamma   90.00
#
_symmetry.space_group_name_H-M   'P 1'
#
loop_
_entity.id
_entity.type
_entity.pdbx_description
1 polymer ?
#
loop_
_entity_poly.entity_id
_entity_poly.type
_entity_poly.pdbx_seq_one_letter_code
_entity_poly.pdbx_strand_id
1 'polypeptide(L)'
;DTPKDELCGFYPSWDPTGERIALSTIFLEGENKYRRIGIYTDLFSSPIRERLHTEEQLKAVFGKGEDYQTLGVGINGVAWSPDGDKIASACTWGLGDNAKMRIVIADANGSGNMIIIPQEHAGNPCWSPGGQYLLFSAVAPGTFIFHIYRVNRDGTGLEDLSINPQSDMVSPAWYG
;
A
#
# COMPACT_ATOMS: atom_id res chain seq x y z
N ASP A 1 30.96 -2.17 -3.68
CA ASP A 1 29.86 -2.19 -4.67
C ASP A 1 28.56 -1.76 -4.03
N THR A 2 28.17 -0.53 -4.30
CA THR A 2 26.87 0.05 -3.93
C THR A 2 25.81 -0.49 -4.89
N PRO A 3 24.69 -1.08 -4.42
CA PRO A 3 23.60 -1.39 -5.33
C PRO A 3 23.02 -0.08 -5.85
N LYS A 4 23.15 0.12 -7.17
CA LYS A 4 22.44 1.15 -7.94
C LYS A 4 21.00 0.68 -8.17
N ASP A 5 20.12 1.66 -8.31
CA ASP A 5 18.73 1.60 -8.78
C ASP A 5 17.64 1.59 -7.69
N GLU A 6 17.49 2.75 -7.05
CA GLU A 6 16.25 3.17 -6.38
C GLU A 6 15.24 3.60 -7.45
N LEU A 7 14.42 2.67 -7.94
CA LEU A 7 13.24 3.03 -8.72
C LEU A 7 12.13 3.50 -7.76
N CYS A 8 11.93 4.82 -7.71
CA CYS A 8 10.87 5.47 -6.96
C CYS A 8 9.49 4.98 -7.44
N GLY A 9 8.66 4.49 -6.51
CA GLY A 9 7.30 4.05 -6.81
C GLY A 9 6.41 5.17 -7.30
N PHE A 10 5.49 4.83 -8.20
CA PHE A 10 4.42 5.71 -8.65
C PHE A 10 3.51 6.10 -7.45
N TYR A 11 3.10 7.37 -7.38
CA TYR A 11 2.17 7.98 -6.39
C TYR A 11 2.72 8.12 -4.96
N PRO A 12 3.74 8.97 -4.74
CA PRO A 12 4.06 9.45 -3.39
C PRO A 12 2.84 10.07 -2.70
N SER A 13 2.81 9.95 -1.37
CA SER A 13 1.90 10.74 -0.53
C SER A 13 2.72 11.47 0.51
N TRP A 14 2.54 12.79 0.55
CA TRP A 14 2.98 13.58 1.69
C TRP A 14 2.15 13.23 2.92
N ASP A 15 2.80 13.29 4.08
CA ASP A 15 2.10 13.30 5.35
C ASP A 15 1.41 14.65 5.58
N PRO A 16 0.50 14.74 6.56
CA PRO A 16 -0.29 15.96 6.77
C PRO A 16 0.53 17.20 7.13
N THR A 17 1.74 17.04 7.68
CA THR A 17 2.63 18.16 8.01
C THR A 17 3.42 18.66 6.80
N GLY A 18 3.56 17.82 5.77
CA GLY A 18 4.39 18.10 4.60
C GLY A 18 5.89 17.90 4.87
N GLU A 19 6.26 17.33 6.01
CA GLU A 19 7.65 17.05 6.39
C GLU A 19 8.09 15.65 5.98
N ARG A 20 7.13 14.72 5.82
CA ARG A 20 7.39 13.33 5.48
C ARG A 20 6.69 12.97 4.18
N ILE A 21 7.32 12.11 3.40
CA ILE A 21 6.74 11.55 2.19
C ILE A 21 6.84 10.04 2.25
N ALA A 22 5.70 9.37 2.04
CA ALA A 22 5.66 7.94 1.86
C ALA A 22 5.80 7.61 0.37
N LEU A 23 6.64 6.62 0.10
CA LEU A 23 6.90 6.11 -1.24
C LEU A 23 6.85 4.59 -1.19
N SER A 24 6.33 4.00 -2.26
CA SER A 24 6.54 2.58 -2.48
C SER A 24 7.95 2.37 -3.04
N THR A 25 8.75 1.56 -2.36
CA THR A 25 10.17 1.35 -2.68
C THR A 25 10.43 -0.13 -2.89
N ILE A 26 11.42 -0.43 -3.72
CA ILE A 26 11.90 -1.80 -3.91
C ILE A 26 13.20 -1.96 -3.13
N PHE A 27 13.34 -3.03 -2.38
CA PHE A 27 14.62 -3.45 -1.81
C PHE A 27 15.00 -4.83 -2.33
N LEU A 28 16.31 -5.06 -2.41
CA LEU A 28 16.91 -6.29 -2.91
C LEU A 28 17.50 -7.06 -1.74
N GLU A 29 17.27 -8.37 -1.69
CA GLU A 29 17.96 -9.29 -0.77
C GLU A 29 18.40 -10.53 -1.57
N GLY A 30 19.68 -10.58 -1.94
CA GLY A 30 20.18 -11.54 -2.92
C GLY A 30 19.58 -11.28 -4.31
N GLU A 31 19.02 -12.31 -4.93
CA GLU A 31 18.31 -12.21 -6.22
C GLU A 31 16.83 -11.80 -6.07
N ASN A 32 16.32 -11.75 -4.83
CA ASN A 32 14.92 -11.48 -4.55
C ASN A 32 14.62 -9.97 -4.53
N LYS A 33 13.43 -9.60 -5.00
CA LYS A 33 12.94 -8.22 -5.02
C LYS A 33 11.71 -8.09 -4.14
N TYR A 34 11.75 -7.15 -3.21
CA TYR A 34 10.67 -6.90 -2.26
C TYR A 34 10.17 -5.47 -2.41
N ARG A 35 8.84 -5.27 -2.42
CA ARG A 35 8.24 -3.94 -2.35
C ARG A 35 7.89 -3.63 -0.89
N ARG A 36 8.21 -2.43 -0.42
CA ARG A 36 7.85 -1.92 0.91
C ARG A 36 7.36 -0.49 0.83
N ILE A 37 6.71 -0.03 1.88
CA ILE A 37 6.45 1.39 2.12
C ILE A 37 7.69 1.98 2.82
N GLY A 38 8.34 2.95 2.21
CA GLY A 38 9.37 3.76 2.85
C GLY A 38 8.82 5.14 3.19
N ILE A 39 9.14 5.65 4.38
CA ILE A 39 8.93 7.06 4.74
C ILE A 39 10.27 7.77 4.66
N TYR A 40 10.24 8.97 4.10
CA TYR A 40 11.38 9.84 3.93
C TYR A 40 11.06 11.20 4.56
N THR A 41 11.93 11.70 5.42
CA THR A 41 11.85 13.03 6.05
C THR A 41 12.64 14.09 5.27
N ASP A 42 13.56 13.65 4.40
CA ASP A 42 14.33 14.54 3.53
C ASP A 42 14.78 13.80 2.26
N LEU A 43 14.18 14.17 1.12
CA LEU A 43 14.51 13.56 -0.17
C LEU A 43 15.80 14.14 -0.79
N PHE A 44 16.31 15.28 -0.31
CA PHE A 44 17.28 16.09 -1.06
C PHE A 44 18.59 16.39 -0.31
N SER A 45 18.63 16.20 1.00
CA SER A 45 19.74 16.62 1.87
C SER A 45 20.63 15.46 2.32
N SER A 46 20.04 14.28 2.59
CA SER A 46 20.70 13.02 2.94
C SER A 46 19.57 12.05 3.32
N PRO A 47 19.52 10.80 2.84
CA PRO A 47 18.41 9.89 3.13
C PRO A 47 18.47 9.42 4.59
N ILE A 48 17.97 10.23 5.52
CA ILE A 48 17.57 9.72 6.84
C ILE A 48 16.33 8.87 6.58
N ARG A 49 16.56 7.56 6.49
CA ARG A 49 15.50 6.55 6.39
C ARG A 49 14.89 6.36 7.77
N GLU A 50 13.79 7.05 8.07
CA GLU A 50 12.90 6.54 9.12
C GLU A 50 12.23 5.28 8.57
N ARG A 51 12.83 4.13 8.91
CA ARG A 51 12.28 2.83 8.55
C ARG A 51 11.00 2.66 9.37
N LEU A 52 9.85 2.66 8.69
CA LEU A 52 8.59 2.26 9.30
C LEU A 52 8.66 0.86 9.88
N HIS A 53 9.21 -0.09 9.15
CA HIS A 53 9.20 -1.47 9.60
C HIS A 53 10.62 -2.03 9.60
N THR A 54 10.94 -2.82 10.61
CA THR A 54 12.16 -3.61 10.60
C THR A 54 12.10 -4.65 9.48
N GLU A 55 13.27 -5.14 9.07
CA GLU A 55 13.32 -6.20 8.08
C GLU A 55 12.64 -7.46 8.60
N GLU A 56 12.68 -7.74 9.90
CA GLU A 56 11.97 -8.85 10.54
C GLU A 56 10.46 -8.68 10.52
N GLN A 57 9.94 -7.46 10.72
CA GLN A 57 8.51 -7.17 10.60
C GLN A 57 8.07 -7.33 9.15
N LEU A 58 8.82 -6.78 8.20
CA LEU A 58 8.57 -7.00 6.78
C LEU A 58 8.69 -8.49 6.43
N LYS A 59 9.63 -9.25 6.99
CA LYS A 59 9.80 -10.70 6.76
C LYS A 59 8.75 -11.55 7.48
N ALA A 60 8.19 -11.11 8.60
CA ALA A 60 7.09 -11.82 9.27
C ALA A 60 5.78 -11.65 8.49
N VAL A 61 5.64 -10.50 7.84
CA VAL A 61 4.46 -10.09 7.07
C VAL A 61 4.54 -10.61 5.64
N PHE A 62 5.69 -10.41 4.99
CA PHE A 62 5.96 -10.80 3.62
C PHE A 62 6.75 -12.12 3.50
N GLY A 63 7.17 -12.79 4.58
CA GLY A 63 7.94 -14.06 4.49
C GLY A 63 9.46 -13.89 4.25
N LYS A 64 10.22 -15.01 4.27
CA LYS A 64 11.67 -15.08 3.98
C LYS A 64 11.96 -16.01 2.80
N GLY A 65 12.81 -15.61 1.84
CA GLY A 65 13.52 -16.55 0.95
C GLY A 65 13.35 -16.32 -0.57
N GLU A 66 13.74 -17.33 -1.36
CA GLU A 66 13.67 -17.43 -2.84
C GLU A 66 12.25 -17.39 -3.43
N ASP A 67 11.26 -17.10 -2.57
CA ASP A 67 9.83 -17.22 -2.83
C ASP A 67 9.21 -15.97 -3.50
N TYR A 68 10.00 -14.93 -3.76
CA TYR A 68 9.52 -13.68 -4.37
C TYR A 68 10.28 -13.32 -5.64
N GLN A 69 9.75 -13.74 -6.78
CA GLN A 69 10.04 -13.11 -8.07
C GLN A 69 9.10 -11.92 -8.32
N THR A 70 9.70 -10.86 -8.87
CA THR A 70 9.11 -9.58 -9.31
C THR A 70 7.68 -9.69 -9.83
N LEU A 71 6.78 -8.79 -9.42
CA LEU A 71 5.53 -8.57 -10.14
C LEU A 71 5.55 -7.20 -10.84
N GLY A 72 5.22 -7.26 -12.12
CA GLY A 72 5.37 -6.21 -13.12
C GLY A 72 4.45 -4.99 -12.96
N VAL A 73 4.54 -4.13 -13.96
CA VAL A 73 4.04 -2.75 -14.00
C VAL A 73 2.49 -2.72 -13.95
N GLY A 74 1.92 -2.15 -12.89
CA GLY A 74 0.48 -1.90 -12.80
C GLY A 74 0.02 -1.36 -11.45
N ILE A 75 -0.13 -0.03 -11.37
CA ILE A 75 -1.08 0.82 -10.58
C ILE A 75 -1.37 0.48 -9.08
N ASN A 76 -1.41 1.35 -8.06
CA ASN A 76 -0.93 2.72 -7.71
C ASN A 76 -1.42 3.04 -6.27
N GLY A 77 -0.66 3.83 -5.52
CA GLY A 77 -1.15 4.57 -4.35
C GLY A 77 -0.61 4.11 -3.00
N VAL A 78 0.12 5.01 -2.35
CA VAL A 78 0.21 5.09 -0.90
C VAL A 78 -0.60 6.29 -0.45
N ALA A 79 -1.29 6.21 0.68
CA ALA A 79 -2.10 7.30 1.21
C ALA A 79 -1.90 7.42 2.72
N TRP A 80 -1.53 8.61 3.17
CA TRP A 80 -1.53 8.96 4.58
C TRP A 80 -2.95 9.21 5.08
N SER A 81 -3.22 8.78 6.31
CA SER A 81 -4.41 9.28 7.02
C SER A 81 -4.27 10.78 7.29
N PRO A 82 -5.38 11.54 7.35
CA PRO A 82 -5.34 13.00 7.56
C PRO A 82 -4.69 13.45 8.89
N ASP A 83 -4.62 12.57 9.87
CA ASP A 83 -3.97 12.76 11.17
C ASP A 83 -2.54 12.19 11.22
N GLY A 84 -2.08 11.51 10.17
CA GLY A 84 -0.68 11.14 9.99
C GLY A 84 -0.19 9.99 10.87
N ASP A 85 -1.09 9.18 11.44
CA ASP A 85 -0.74 8.01 12.26
C ASP A 85 -0.91 6.68 11.50
N LYS A 86 -1.58 6.66 10.34
CA LYS A 86 -1.78 5.48 9.49
C LYS A 86 -1.34 5.75 8.07
N ILE A 87 -0.94 4.67 7.42
CA ILE A 87 -0.69 4.62 5.98
C ILE A 87 -1.48 3.47 5.38
N ALA A 88 -2.17 3.72 4.28
CA ALA A 88 -2.76 2.70 3.44
C ALA A 88 -1.92 2.51 2.18
N SER A 89 -1.69 1.26 1.77
CA SER A 89 -0.96 0.98 0.52
C SER A 89 -1.40 -0.33 -0.11
N ALA A 90 -1.35 -0.37 -1.44
CA ALA A 90 -1.44 -1.62 -2.18
C ALA A 90 -0.13 -2.41 -2.04
N CYS A 91 -0.24 -3.65 -1.57
CA CYS A 91 0.89 -4.55 -1.38
C CYS A 91 0.57 -5.92 -1.97
N THR A 92 1.56 -6.55 -2.59
CA THR A 92 1.44 -7.94 -3.01
C THR A 92 1.53 -8.86 -1.80
N TRP A 93 0.61 -9.81 -1.71
CA TRP A 93 0.52 -10.82 -0.66
C TRP A 93 0.50 -12.23 -1.27
N GLY A 94 1.32 -13.15 -0.75
CA GLY A 94 1.43 -14.53 -1.25
C GLY A 94 2.57 -14.75 -2.26
N LEU A 95 2.77 -16.01 -2.66
CA LEU A 95 3.92 -16.48 -3.45
C LEU A 95 3.51 -17.01 -4.83
N GLY A 96 4.35 -16.80 -5.84
CA GLY A 96 4.15 -17.32 -7.21
C GLY A 96 2.78 -16.97 -7.79
N ASP A 97 2.11 -17.95 -8.40
CA ASP A 97 0.77 -17.78 -8.99
C ASP A 97 -0.33 -17.44 -7.96
N ASN A 98 -0.06 -17.68 -6.68
CA ASN A 98 -0.97 -17.35 -5.58
C ASN A 98 -0.78 -15.92 -5.07
N ALA A 99 0.19 -15.16 -5.59
CA ALA A 99 0.36 -13.77 -5.24
C ALA A 99 -0.86 -12.92 -5.68
N LYS A 100 -1.33 -12.05 -4.78
CA LYS A 100 -2.49 -11.17 -4.99
C LYS A 100 -2.18 -9.78 -4.44
N MET A 101 -2.55 -8.72 -5.16
CA MET A 101 -2.47 -7.37 -4.61
C MET A 101 -3.62 -7.15 -3.61
N ARG A 102 -3.30 -6.63 -2.44
CA ARG A 102 -4.26 -6.33 -1.37
C ARG A 102 -3.97 -4.96 -0.77
N ILE A 103 -4.97 -4.36 -0.13
CA ILE A 103 -4.74 -3.16 0.67
C ILE A 103 -4.24 -3.55 2.05
N VAL A 104 -3.22 -2.83 2.49
CA VAL A 104 -2.67 -2.86 3.84
C VAL A 104 -2.91 -1.51 4.50
N ILE A 105 -3.37 -1.50 5.74
CA ILE A 105 -3.36 -0.33 6.63
C ILE A 105 -2.30 -0.58 7.70
N ALA A 106 -1.30 0.30 7.82
CA ALA A 106 -0.20 0.17 8.75
C ALA A 106 -0.07 1.40 9.66
N ASP A 107 0.45 1.20 10.87
CA ASP A 107 0.84 2.30 11.75
C ASP A 107 2.04 3.07 11.16
N ALA A 108 1.92 4.39 11.09
CA ALA A 108 2.96 5.25 10.56
C ALA A 108 4.11 5.54 11.55
N ASN A 109 3.98 5.11 12.80
CA ASN A 109 5.04 5.21 13.82
C ASN A 109 6.05 4.05 13.74
N GLY A 110 5.78 3.08 12.88
CA GLY A 110 6.64 1.94 12.68
C GLY A 110 6.58 0.82 13.72
N SER A 111 5.50 0.77 14.51
CA SER A 111 5.24 -0.30 15.48
C SER A 111 5.20 -1.71 14.86
N GLY A 112 4.97 -1.81 13.54
CA GLY A 112 4.73 -3.07 12.83
C GLY A 112 3.28 -3.55 12.91
N ASN A 113 2.38 -2.81 13.56
CA ASN A 113 0.96 -3.13 13.52
C ASN A 113 0.40 -2.85 12.12
N MET A 114 -0.32 -3.83 11.59
CA MET A 114 -0.94 -3.71 10.28
C MET A 114 -2.20 -4.56 10.16
N ILE A 115 -3.04 -4.17 9.23
CA ILE A 115 -4.31 -4.80 8.91
C ILE A 115 -4.33 -5.07 7.41
N ILE A 116 -4.66 -6.31 7.03
CA ILE A 116 -4.74 -6.73 5.63
C ILE A 116 -6.20 -6.82 5.27
N ILE A 117 -6.61 -6.07 4.25
CA ILE A 117 -7.97 -6.11 3.73
C ILE A 117 -8.10 -7.34 2.81
N PRO A 118 -9.19 -8.12 2.91
CA PRO A 118 -9.28 -9.41 2.24
C PRO A 118 -9.41 -9.32 0.71
N GLN A 119 -9.82 -8.16 0.16
CA GLN A 119 -10.08 -8.03 -1.27
C GLN A 119 -8.80 -8.09 -2.10
N GLU A 120 -8.89 -8.84 -3.19
CA GLU A 120 -7.77 -9.16 -4.07
C GLU A 120 -7.75 -8.25 -5.28
N HIS A 121 -6.57 -8.17 -5.90
CA HIS A 121 -6.30 -7.25 -7.00
C HIS A 121 -6.67 -5.80 -6.62
N ALA A 122 -6.39 -5.42 -5.38
CA ALA A 122 -6.79 -4.15 -4.81
C ALA A 122 -5.72 -3.05 -4.97
N GLY A 123 -6.16 -1.80 -5.08
CA GLY A 123 -5.30 -0.64 -5.29
C GLY A 123 -6.01 0.70 -5.06
N ASN A 124 -5.29 1.80 -5.30
CA ASN A 124 -5.79 3.18 -5.22
C ASN A 124 -6.45 3.55 -3.88
N PRO A 125 -5.76 3.34 -2.73
CA PRO A 125 -6.32 3.71 -1.43
C PRO A 125 -6.49 5.24 -1.31
N CYS A 126 -7.61 5.66 -0.71
CA CYS A 126 -7.90 7.07 -0.43
C CYS A 126 -8.65 7.21 0.91
N TRP A 127 -8.01 7.87 1.88
CA TRP A 127 -8.62 8.14 3.18
C TRP A 127 -9.71 9.20 3.10
N SER A 128 -10.79 9.02 3.87
CA SER A 128 -11.78 10.06 4.10
C SER A 128 -11.15 11.28 4.77
N PRO A 129 -11.65 12.51 4.56
CA PRO A 129 -11.11 13.71 5.21
C PRO A 129 -11.08 13.65 6.74
N GLY A 130 -12.05 12.93 7.35
CA GLY A 130 -12.10 12.70 8.80
C GLY A 130 -11.26 11.50 9.28
N GLY A 131 -10.59 10.78 8.38
CA GLY A 131 -9.72 9.64 8.72
C GLY A 131 -10.45 8.36 9.18
N GLN A 132 -11.78 8.31 9.15
CA GLN A 132 -12.57 7.19 9.69
C GLN A 132 -12.76 6.06 8.69
N TYR A 133 -12.70 6.36 7.40
CA TYR A 133 -12.93 5.40 6.32
C TYR A 133 -11.79 5.44 5.31
N LEU A 134 -11.57 4.30 4.65
CA LEU A 134 -10.71 4.16 3.50
C LEU A 134 -11.55 3.69 2.30
N LEU A 135 -11.43 4.40 1.18
CA LEU A 135 -11.88 3.90 -0.12
C LEU A 135 -10.72 3.23 -0.86
N PHE A 136 -11.03 2.22 -1.65
CA PHE A 136 -10.08 1.59 -2.55
C PHE A 136 -10.81 0.89 -3.70
N SER A 137 -10.10 0.62 -4.79
CA SER A 137 -10.62 -0.21 -5.88
C SER A 137 -10.13 -1.65 -5.73
N ALA A 138 -10.97 -2.63 -6.00
CA ALA A 138 -10.58 -4.05 -6.05
C ALA A 138 -11.45 -4.84 -7.02
N VAL A 139 -10.98 -5.99 -7.47
CA VAL A 139 -11.79 -6.86 -8.34
C VAL A 139 -12.92 -7.48 -7.53
N ALA A 140 -14.15 -7.41 -8.06
CA ALA A 140 -15.31 -8.02 -7.42
C ALA A 140 -15.22 -9.56 -7.44
N PRO A 141 -15.58 -10.25 -6.35
CA PRO A 141 -15.47 -11.69 -6.25
C PRO A 141 -16.16 -12.43 -7.40
N GLY A 142 -15.44 -13.36 -8.03
CA GLY A 142 -15.96 -14.17 -9.15
C GLY A 142 -16.05 -13.41 -10.48
N THR A 143 -15.47 -12.22 -10.58
CA THR A 143 -15.48 -11.39 -11.79
C THR A 143 -14.06 -10.94 -12.17
N PHE A 144 -13.96 -10.14 -13.24
CA PHE A 144 -12.76 -9.40 -13.61
C PHE A 144 -12.98 -7.89 -13.61
N ILE A 145 -14.03 -7.41 -12.91
CA ILE A 145 -14.45 -6.01 -12.92
C ILE A 145 -14.03 -5.34 -11.61
N PHE A 146 -13.45 -4.16 -11.71
CA PHE A 146 -13.07 -3.34 -10.56
C PHE A 146 -14.27 -2.62 -9.97
N HIS A 147 -14.46 -2.80 -8.67
CA HIS A 147 -15.46 -2.14 -7.85
C HIS A 147 -14.80 -1.19 -6.86
N ILE A 148 -15.57 -0.21 -6.37
CA ILE A 148 -15.14 0.66 -5.27
C ILE A 148 -15.63 0.09 -3.95
N TYR A 149 -14.70 -0.10 -3.03
CA TYR A 149 -14.98 -0.57 -1.69
C TYR A 149 -14.70 0.52 -0.68
N ARG A 150 -15.45 0.48 0.42
CA ARG A 150 -15.20 1.21 1.66
C ARG A 150 -14.87 0.24 2.77
N VAL A 151 -13.95 0.63 3.63
CA VAL A 151 -13.69 -0.06 4.89
C VAL A 151 -13.49 0.96 6.01
N ASN A 152 -13.79 0.57 7.25
CA ASN A 152 -13.44 1.36 8.43
C ASN A 152 -11.92 1.40 8.60
N ARG A 153 -11.43 2.41 9.31
CA ARG A 153 -10.01 2.59 9.65
C ARG A 153 -9.36 1.38 10.33
N ASP A 154 -10.14 0.62 11.09
CA ASP A 154 -9.72 -0.61 11.77
C ASP A 154 -9.84 -1.87 10.88
N GLY A 155 -10.13 -1.70 9.59
CA GLY A 155 -10.30 -2.79 8.62
C GLY A 155 -11.64 -3.52 8.70
N THR A 156 -12.55 -3.12 9.59
CA THR A 156 -13.90 -3.70 9.69
C THR A 156 -14.89 -3.03 8.75
N GLY A 157 -16.11 -3.58 8.64
CA GLY A 157 -17.20 -2.92 7.92
C GLY A 157 -16.95 -2.77 6.41
N LEU A 158 -16.33 -3.77 5.80
CA LEU A 158 -16.11 -3.81 4.34
C LEU A 158 -17.45 -3.76 3.60
N GLU A 159 -17.56 -2.82 2.66
CA GLU A 159 -18.77 -2.55 1.88
C GLU A 159 -18.41 -2.23 0.43
N ASP A 160 -19.19 -2.76 -0.51
CA ASP A 160 -19.11 -2.43 -1.94
C ASP A 160 -20.04 -1.25 -2.24
N LEU A 161 -19.49 -0.18 -2.80
CA LEU A 161 -20.21 1.07 -3.13
C LEU A 161 -20.51 1.20 -4.63
N SER A 162 -20.29 0.15 -5.42
CA SER A 162 -20.37 0.22 -6.88
C SER A 162 -21.82 0.32 -7.36
N ILE A 163 -22.13 1.42 -8.05
CA ILE A 163 -23.48 1.70 -8.56
C ILE A 163 -23.77 1.03 -9.91
N ASN A 164 -22.73 0.60 -10.64
CA ASN A 164 -22.84 -0.14 -11.89
C ASN A 164 -21.84 -1.32 -11.89
N PRO A 165 -22.25 -2.52 -11.44
CA PRO A 165 -21.34 -3.65 -11.22
C PRO A 165 -20.78 -4.28 -12.51
N GLN A 166 -21.11 -3.73 -13.69
CA GLN A 166 -20.59 -4.20 -14.98
C GLN A 166 -19.52 -3.30 -15.57
N SER A 167 -19.19 -2.17 -14.93
CA SER A 167 -18.20 -1.21 -15.40
C SER A 167 -17.06 -1.10 -14.40
N ASP A 168 -15.83 -0.99 -14.91
CA ASP A 168 -14.66 -0.76 -14.06
C ASP A 168 -14.75 0.60 -13.35
N MET A 169 -14.50 0.58 -12.05
CA MET A 169 -14.37 1.75 -11.20
C MET A 169 -13.03 1.67 -10.46
N VAL A 170 -12.05 2.49 -10.87
CA VAL A 170 -10.65 2.36 -10.42
C VAL A 170 -10.09 3.59 -9.70
N SER A 171 -10.84 4.70 -9.63
CA SER A 171 -10.35 5.97 -9.10
C SER A 171 -11.29 6.54 -8.04
N PRO A 172 -11.29 5.98 -6.83
CA PRO A 172 -12.09 6.52 -5.73
C PRO A 172 -11.56 7.90 -5.30
N ALA A 173 -12.48 8.77 -4.90
CA ALA A 173 -12.16 10.06 -4.28
C ALA A 173 -13.27 10.45 -3.30
N TRP A 174 -12.91 11.22 -2.28
CA TRP A 174 -13.88 11.86 -1.39
C TRP A 174 -14.18 13.27 -1.87
N TYR A 175 -15.44 13.69 -1.72
CA TYR A 175 -15.84 15.10 -1.86
C TYR A 175 -15.93 15.72 -0.45
N GLY A 176 -15.45 16.95 -0.31
CA GLY A 176 -15.49 17.75 0.91
C GLY A 176 -16.38 18.96 0.75
#